data_AF-A0A7X6RRZ0-F1
#
_entry.id   AF-A0A7X6RRZ0-F1
#
_cell.length_a   1.000
_cell.length_b   1.000
_cell.length_c   1.000
_cell.angle_alpha   90.00
_cell.angle_beta   90.00
_cell.angle_gamma   90.00
#
_symmetry.space_group_name_H-M   'P 1'
#
loop_
_entity.id
_entity.type
_entity.pdbx_description
1 polymer ?
#
loop_
_entity_poly.entity_id
_entity_poly.type
_entity_poly.pdbx_seq_one_letter_code
_entity_poly.pdbx_strand_id
1 'polypeptide(L)'
;MPHTLKRAAATLAIAAGLTAGTAGVAAAAVSYVGGGTWYHGLTSSVVYSDYFHGSRCHGSTAVGRYTVTSAAYLPGYTSRASAPRALYNNESYWRHCG
;
A
#
# COMPACT_ATOMS: atom_id res chain seq x y z
N MET A 1 -45.67 -7.44 13.37
CA MET A 1 -44.33 -8.07 13.28
C MET A 1 -43.79 -8.30 14.68
N PRO A 2 -43.47 -9.55 15.06
CA PRO A 2 -42.95 -9.84 16.40
C PRO A 2 -41.62 -9.13 16.62
N HIS A 3 -41.42 -8.57 17.82
CA HIS A 3 -40.26 -7.75 18.18
C HIS A 3 -38.91 -8.45 17.96
N THR A 4 -38.90 -9.79 18.00
CA THR A 4 -37.76 -10.66 17.72
C THR A 4 -37.30 -10.60 16.26
N LEU A 5 -38.22 -10.47 15.29
CA LEU A 5 -37.87 -10.39 13.87
C LEU A 5 -37.18 -9.06 13.53
N LYS A 6 -37.63 -7.96 14.16
CA LYS A 6 -37.02 -6.62 14.01
C LYS A 6 -35.62 -6.58 14.61
N ARG A 7 -35.41 -7.23 15.76
CA ARG A 7 -34.10 -7.35 16.41
C ARG A 7 -33.14 -8.20 15.58
N ALA A 8 -33.59 -9.35 15.06
CA ALA A 8 -32.76 -10.21 14.20
C ALA A 8 -32.32 -9.50 12.92
N ALA A 9 -33.22 -8.74 12.27
CA ALA A 9 -32.89 -7.96 11.09
C ALA A 9 -31.87 -6.84 11.38
N ALA A 10 -31.98 -6.17 12.53
CA ALA A 10 -31.03 -5.15 12.95
C ALA A 10 -29.63 -5.73 13.20
N THR A 11 -29.53 -6.90 13.86
CA THR A 11 -28.23 -7.56 14.11
C THR A 11 -27.56 -8.02 12.80
N LEU A 12 -28.34 -8.57 11.87
CA LEU A 12 -27.85 -8.97 10.54
C LEU A 12 -27.33 -7.78 9.72
N ALA A 13 -28.02 -6.64 9.78
CA ALA A 13 -27.60 -5.42 9.09
C ALA A 13 -26.27 -4.87 9.65
N ILE A 14 -26.08 -4.89 10.97
CA ILE A 14 -24.84 -4.46 11.61
C ILE A 14 -23.68 -5.41 11.27
N ALA A 15 -23.92 -6.72 11.32
CA ALA A 15 -22.93 -7.73 10.95
C ALA A 15 -22.50 -7.62 9.47
N ALA A 16 -23.44 -7.34 8.56
CA ALA A 16 -23.15 -7.11 7.15
C ALA A 16 -22.43 -5.77 6.89
N GLY A 17 -22.75 -4.72 7.67
CA GLY A 17 -22.07 -3.43 7.57
C GLY A 17 -20.59 -3.49 7.98
N LEU A 18 -20.26 -4.33 8.97
CA LEU A 18 -18.87 -4.53 9.43
C LEU A 18 -17.99 -5.26 8.40
N THR A 19 -18.56 -6.11 7.56
CA THR A 19 -17.79 -6.85 6.53
C THR A 19 -17.62 -6.06 5.23
N ALA A 20 -18.51 -5.10 4.94
CA ALA A 20 -18.46 -4.28 3.73
C ALA A 20 -17.40 -3.15 3.76
N GLY A 21 -16.82 -2.84 4.92
CA GLY A 21 -15.95 -1.68 5.13
C GLY A 21 -14.47 -1.82 4.70
N THR A 22 -14.02 -2.97 4.19
CA THR A 22 -12.58 -3.24 3.99
C THR A 22 -12.10 -3.10 2.54
N ALA A 23 -12.94 -2.66 1.61
CA ALA A 23 -12.51 -2.33 0.26
C ALA A 23 -11.75 -1.00 0.24
N GLY A 24 -10.52 -1.00 0.75
CA GLY A 24 -9.61 0.14 0.67
C GLY A 24 -9.36 0.51 -0.79
N VAL A 25 -9.69 1.75 -1.14
CA VAL A 25 -9.41 2.34 -2.45
C VAL A 25 -7.92 2.20 -2.73
N ALA A 26 -7.57 1.66 -3.90
CA ALA A 26 -6.18 1.63 -4.36
C ALA A 26 -5.70 3.07 -4.58
N ALA A 27 -5.01 3.63 -3.59
CA ALA A 27 -4.45 4.97 -3.68
C ALA A 27 -3.02 4.87 -4.19
N ALA A 28 -2.85 5.16 -5.48
CA ALA A 28 -1.54 5.39 -6.06
C ALA A 28 -1.11 6.84 -5.76
N ALA A 29 -0.16 7.01 -4.85
CA ALA A 29 0.39 8.32 -4.51
C ALA A 29 1.68 8.58 -5.31
N VAL A 30 1.80 9.80 -5.82
CA VAL A 30 3.06 10.32 -6.36
C VAL A 30 3.57 11.38 -5.40
N SER A 31 4.84 11.30 -5.01
CA SER A 31 5.48 12.25 -4.11
C SER A 31 6.84 12.65 -4.64
N TYR A 32 7.15 13.95 -4.57
CA TYR A 32 8.46 14.48 -4.96
C TYR A 32 9.31 14.66 -3.70
N VAL A 33 10.16 13.68 -3.41
CA VAL A 33 10.89 13.55 -2.15
C VAL A 33 12.36 13.27 -2.43
N GLY A 34 13.26 13.76 -1.58
CA GLY A 34 14.71 13.53 -1.73
C GLY A 34 15.34 14.08 -3.01
N GLY A 35 14.63 14.88 -3.82
CA GLY A 35 15.04 15.33 -5.15
C GLY A 35 14.67 14.37 -6.29
N GLY A 36 13.95 13.28 -5.99
CA GLY A 36 13.44 12.32 -6.96
C GLY A 36 11.92 12.27 -7.02
N THR A 37 11.41 11.33 -7.82
CA THR A 37 9.97 11.04 -7.95
C THR A 37 9.68 9.67 -7.38
N TRP A 38 8.77 9.61 -6.42
CA TRP A 38 8.38 8.40 -5.73
C TRP A 38 6.92 8.04 -6.02
N TYR A 39 6.70 6.90 -6.66
CA TYR A 39 5.39 6.31 -6.90
C TYR A 39 5.18 5.19 -5.89
N HIS A 40 4.15 5.32 -5.06
CA HIS A 40 3.95 4.38 -3.96
C HIS A 40 2.48 4.21 -3.61
N GLY A 41 2.18 3.14 -2.90
CA GLY A 41 0.84 2.86 -2.42
C GLY A 41 0.51 1.38 -2.52
N LEU A 42 -0.78 1.09 -2.67
CA LEU A 42 -1.28 -0.27 -2.72
C LEU A 42 -2.42 -0.41 -3.72
N THR A 43 -2.52 -1.60 -4.31
CA THR A 43 -3.63 -2.04 -5.15
C THR A 43 -4.51 -3.02 -4.38
N SER A 44 -5.41 -3.72 -5.06
CA SER A 44 -6.16 -4.83 -4.46
C SER A 44 -5.29 -6.03 -4.06
N SER A 45 -4.08 -6.17 -4.63
CA SER A 45 -3.25 -7.36 -4.48
C SER A 45 -1.82 -7.10 -4.02
N VAL A 46 -1.28 -5.90 -4.23
CA VAL A 46 0.13 -5.58 -3.92
C VAL A 46 0.30 -4.23 -3.24
N VAL A 47 1.37 -4.12 -2.46
CA VAL A 47 1.98 -2.85 -2.04
C VAL A 47 3.16 -2.62 -2.96
N TYR A 48 3.34 -1.40 -3.45
CA TYR A 48 4.43 -1.07 -4.36
C TYR A 48 5.15 0.21 -3.91
N SER A 49 6.42 0.28 -4.28
CA SER A 49 7.28 1.42 -4.03
C SER A 49 8.31 1.51 -5.15
N ASP A 50 8.13 2.51 -6.02
CA ASP A 50 8.99 2.78 -7.17
C ASP A 50 9.59 4.18 -7.05
N TYR A 51 10.91 4.27 -6.98
CA TYR A 51 11.59 5.54 -6.78
C TYR A 51 12.58 5.81 -7.90
N PHE A 52 12.48 6.98 -8.51
CA PHE A 52 13.40 7.47 -9.51
C PHE A 52 14.19 8.65 -8.96
N HIS A 53 15.50 8.65 -9.17
CA HIS A 53 16.33 9.81 -8.87
C HIS A 53 17.39 10.05 -9.96
N GLY A 54 17.45 11.26 -10.51
CA GLY A 54 18.29 11.58 -11.66
C GLY A 54 19.79 11.68 -11.36
N SER A 55 20.18 12.07 -10.14
CA SER A 55 21.58 12.38 -9.81
C SER A 55 22.17 11.66 -8.59
N ARG A 56 21.42 10.75 -7.94
CA ARG A 56 21.85 10.05 -6.72
C ARG A 56 21.50 8.59 -6.77
N CYS A 57 22.39 7.77 -6.20
CA CYS A 57 22.11 6.36 -5.96
C CYS A 57 20.94 6.23 -4.97
N HIS A 58 20.03 5.30 -5.23
CA HIS A 58 18.79 5.17 -4.49
C HIS A 58 18.21 3.74 -4.49
N GLY A 59 17.18 3.52 -3.68
CA GLY A 59 16.43 2.26 -3.65
C GLY A 59 15.03 2.46 -3.07
N SER A 60 14.21 1.41 -3.13
CA SER A 60 12.84 1.40 -2.61
C SER A 60 12.49 0.10 -1.88
N THR A 61 11.50 0.18 -1.00
CA THR A 61 11.01 -0.96 -0.20
C THR A 61 9.50 -0.96 -0.17
N ALA A 62 8.89 -2.13 -0.35
CA ALA A 62 7.46 -2.37 -0.16
C ALA A 62 7.26 -3.38 0.97
N VAL A 63 6.42 -3.04 1.94
CA VAL A 63 6.07 -3.86 3.09
C VAL A 63 4.62 -4.28 2.95
N GLY A 64 4.40 -5.56 2.67
CA GLY A 64 3.08 -6.19 2.65
C GLY A 64 3.08 -7.42 3.53
N ARG A 65 2.63 -8.57 3.00
CA ARG A 65 2.73 -9.87 3.70
C ARG A 65 4.17 -10.26 4.05
N TYR A 66 5.11 -9.77 3.25
CA TYR A 66 6.53 -9.82 3.50
C TYR A 66 7.17 -8.55 2.93
N THR A 67 8.39 -8.26 3.36
CA THR A 67 9.13 -7.08 2.92
C THR A 67 9.95 -7.41 1.68
N VAL A 68 9.79 -6.59 0.62
CA VAL A 68 10.64 -6.63 -0.56
C VAL A 68 11.41 -5.32 -0.64
N THR A 69 12.73 -5.42 -0.73
CA THR A 69 13.63 -4.26 -0.89
C THR A 69 14.37 -4.39 -2.20
N SER A 70 14.40 -3.32 -2.99
CA SER A 70 15.16 -3.27 -4.22
C SER A 70 16.67 -3.28 -3.94
N ALA A 71 17.46 -3.69 -4.93
CA ALA A 71 18.87 -3.34 -4.98
C ALA A 71 19.05 -1.81 -4.97
N ALA A 72 20.29 -1.37 -4.72
CA ALA A 72 20.69 -0.01 -4.97
C ALA A 72 20.78 0.23 -6.49
N TYR A 73 20.13 1.28 -6.97
CA TYR A 73 20.18 1.70 -8.37
C TYR A 73 21.04 2.93 -8.52
N LEU A 74 21.77 2.97 -9.64
CA LEU A 74 22.51 4.14 -10.08
C LEU A 74 21.55 5.30 -10.43
N PRO A 75 22.05 6.55 -10.44
CA PRO A 75 21.27 7.69 -10.90
C PRO A 75 20.68 7.46 -12.30
N GLY A 76 19.49 8.00 -12.56
CA GLY A 76 18.81 7.92 -13.85
C GLY A 76 18.02 6.62 -14.10
N TYR A 77 18.05 5.68 -13.15
CA TYR A 77 17.20 4.49 -13.17
C TYR A 77 16.06 4.61 -12.15
N THR A 78 15.09 3.71 -12.25
CA THR A 78 13.99 3.59 -11.27
C THR A 78 14.19 2.32 -10.46
N SER A 79 14.30 2.43 -9.14
CA SER A 79 14.22 1.28 -8.25
C SER A 79 12.76 0.84 -8.10
N ARG A 80 12.51 -0.46 -8.07
CA ARG A 80 11.15 -1.03 -7.94
C ARG A 80 11.10 -2.08 -6.85
N ALA A 81 10.06 -2.01 -6.03
CA ALA A 81 9.77 -3.00 -5.00
C ALA A 81 8.27 -3.25 -4.96
N SER A 82 7.87 -4.52 -4.93
CA SER A 82 6.45 -4.92 -4.84
C SER A 82 6.31 -6.13 -3.95
N ALA A 83 5.39 -6.06 -3.00
CA ALA A 83 5.07 -7.15 -2.07
C ALA A 83 3.57 -7.45 -2.12
N PRO A 84 3.13 -8.72 -1.95
CA PRO A 84 1.72 -9.03 -1.82
C PRO A 84 1.10 -8.25 -0.65
N ARG A 85 -0.09 -7.68 -0.86
CA ARG A 85 -0.78 -6.85 0.13
C ARG A 85 -1.16 -7.65 1.38
N ALA A 86 -0.83 -7.10 2.55
CA ALA A 86 -1.34 -7.56 3.85
C ALA A 86 -2.72 -6.95 4.14
N LEU A 87 -3.47 -7.55 5.08
CA LEU A 87 -4.78 -7.01 5.48
C LEU A 87 -4.67 -5.62 6.14
N TYR A 88 -3.56 -5.35 6.80
CA TYR A 88 -3.26 -4.11 7.53
C TYR A 88 -1.75 -3.89 7.56
N ASN A 89 -1.32 -2.70 7.99
CA ASN A 89 0.10 -2.31 8.13
C ASN A 89 0.92 -2.47 6.85
N ASN A 90 0.34 -2.06 5.72
CA ASN A 90 1.06 -1.97 4.46
C ASN A 90 1.84 -0.65 4.41
N GLU A 91 3.10 -0.71 4.03
CA GLU A 91 3.98 0.47 4.02
C GLU A 91 4.88 0.50 2.79
N SER A 92 5.30 1.69 2.42
CA SER A 92 6.21 1.93 1.30
C SER A 92 7.30 2.89 1.74
N TYR A 93 8.54 2.61 1.33
CA TYR A 93 9.70 3.44 1.63
C TYR A 93 10.56 3.68 0.39
N TRP A 94 11.31 4.78 0.42
CA TRP A 94 12.39 5.09 -0.49
C TRP A 94 13.66 5.42 0.31
N ARG A 95 14.83 5.31 -0.31
CA ARG A 95 16.12 5.64 0.33
C ARG A 95 17.14 6.12 -0.69
N HIS A 96 18.10 6.92 -0.22
CA HIS A 96 19.39 7.06 -0.90
C HIS A 96 20.33 5.94 -0.50
N CYS A 97 21.33 5.67 -1.33
CA CYS A 97 22.44 4.81 -0.92
C CYS A 97 23.26 5.49 0.17
N GLY A 98 23.80 4.68 1.09
CA GLY A 98 24.72 5.13 2.13
C GLY A 98 26.10 5.42 1.59
#